data_AF-K0NVL6-F1
#
_entry.id   AF-K0NVL6-F1
#
_cell.length_a   1.000
_cell.length_b   1.000
_cell.length_c   1.000
_cell.angle_alpha   90.00
_cell.angle_beta   90.00
_cell.angle_gamma   90.00
#
_symmetry.space_group_name_H-M   'P 1'
#
loop_
_entity.id
_entity.type
_entity.pdbx_description
1 polymer ?
#
loop_
_entity_poly.entity_id
_entity_poly.type
_entity_poly.pdbx_seq_one_letter_code
_entity_poly.pdbx_strand_id
1 'polypeptide(L)' 'MGRKNGLFSQSSGGAKSMAVIMSILETAKQNGLVQFKYINYLLDKLPNEPPLLDNQRLEAYLPWSKNVQLHCK' A
#
# COMPACT_ATOMS: atom_id res chain seq x y z
N MET A 1 -21.92 -26.83 25.50
CA MET A 1 -20.64 -26.29 24.96
C MET A 1 -20.97 -25.16 24.00
N GLY A 2 -20.71 -23.92 24.41
CA GLY A 2 -21.12 -22.72 23.68
C GLY A 2 -20.15 -22.37 22.54
N ARG A 3 -20.69 -22.29 21.32
CA ARG A 3 -20.02 -21.61 20.20
C ARG A 3 -20.25 -20.11 20.35
N LYS A 4 -19.32 -19.40 20.98
CA LYS A 4 -19.35 -17.92 21.11
C LYS A 4 -17.94 -17.35 21.02
N ASN A 5 -17.32 -17.39 19.85
CA ASN A 5 -16.12 -16.58 19.59
C ASN A 5 -15.89 -16.35 18.09
N GLY A 6 -16.88 -15.78 17.39
CA GLY A 6 -16.81 -15.59 15.93
C GLY A 6 -17.33 -14.24 15.42
N LEU A 7 -17.47 -13.24 16.28
CA LEU A 7 -18.10 -11.95 15.92
C LEU A 7 -17.19 -10.72 16.11
N PHE A 8 -15.94 -10.89 16.55
CA PHE A 8 -15.10 -9.77 17.02
C PHE A 8 -13.69 -9.69 16.41
N SER A 9 -13.47 -10.20 15.20
CA SER A 9 -12.25 -9.89 14.44
C SER A 9 -12.48 -8.90 13.29
N GLN A 10 -13.67 -8.31 13.21
CA GLN A 10 -13.97 -7.26 12.24
C GLN A 10 -13.82 -5.89 12.90
N SER A 11 -12.59 -5.51 13.28
CA SER A 11 -12.33 -4.12 13.62
C SER A 11 -12.52 -3.29 12.36
N SER A 12 -13.45 -2.33 12.37
CA SER A 12 -13.73 -1.42 11.26
C SER A 12 -12.47 -0.70 10.77
N GLY A 13 -11.54 -0.45 11.69
CA GLY A 13 -10.23 0.12 11.38
C GLY A 13 -9.35 -0.82 10.55
N GLY A 14 -9.28 -2.11 10.90
CA GLY A 14 -8.52 -3.10 10.14
C GLY A 14 -9.08 -3.32 8.74
N ALA A 15 -10.41 -3.38 8.62
CA ALA A 15 -11.08 -3.47 7.32
C ALA A 15 -10.80 -2.25 6.43
N LYS A 16 -10.82 -1.03 7.00
CA LYS A 16 -10.51 0.20 6.28
C LYS A 16 -9.05 0.23 5.80
N SER A 17 -8.10 -0.08 6.69
CA SER A 17 -6.68 -0.14 6.31
C SER A 17 -6.42 -1.17 5.23
N MET A 18 -7.06 -2.35 5.34
CA MET A 18 -6.96 -3.39 4.31
C MET A 18 -7.52 -2.92 2.97
N ALA A 19 -8.67 -2.26 2.96
CA ALA A 19 -9.25 -1.70 1.73
C ALA A 19 -8.29 -0.70 1.06
N VAL A 20 -7.65 0.18 1.82
CA VAL A 20 -6.64 1.12 1.29
C VAL A 20 -5.46 0.37 0.67
N ILE A 21 -4.90 -0.61 1.39
CA ILE A 21 -3.78 -1.42 0.90
C ILE A 21 -4.15 -2.14 -0.40
N MET A 22 -5.34 -2.74 -0.45
CA MET A 22 -5.88 -3.42 -1.63
C MET A 22 -6.02 -2.46 -2.81
N SER A 23 -6.56 -1.25 -2.61
CA SER A 23 -6.66 -0.23 -3.66
C SER A 23 -5.28 0.14 -4.23
N ILE A 24 -4.25 0.27 -3.39
CA ILE A 24 -2.88 0.56 -3.82
C ILE A 24 -2.32 -0.61 -4.65
N LEU A 25 -2.52 -1.85 -4.18
CA LEU A 25 -2.08 -3.06 -4.87
C LEU A 25 -2.76 -3.26 -6.22
N GLU A 26 -4.05 -2.96 -6.30
CA GLU A 26 -4.81 -3.04 -7.54
C GLU A 26 -4.33 -1.98 -8.53
N THR A 27 -4.09 -0.75 -8.06
CA THR A 27 -3.48 0.32 -8.86
C THR A 27 -2.11 -0.09 -9.39
N ALA A 28 -1.25 -0.68 -8.55
CA ALA A 28 0.07 -1.17 -8.96
C ALA A 28 -0.02 -2.27 -10.02
N LYS A 29 -0.97 -3.21 -9.86
CA LYS A 29 -1.24 -4.28 -10.82
C LYS A 29 -1.69 -3.73 -12.18
N GLN A 30 -2.57 -2.73 -12.20
CA GLN A 30 -3.00 -2.08 -13.44
C GLN A 30 -1.86 -1.37 -14.17
N ASN A 31 -0.84 -0.91 -13.43
CA ASN A 31 0.38 -0.32 -13.99
C ASN A 31 1.46 -1.37 -14.36
N GLY A 32 1.16 -2.67 -14.24
CA GLY A 32 2.08 -3.75 -14.60
C GLY A 32 3.23 -3.96 -13.61
N LEU A 33 3.08 -3.52 -12.36
CA LEU A 33 4.09 -3.69 -11.32
C LEU A 33 3.86 -4.98 -10.50
N VAL A 34 4.94 -5.52 -9.95
CA VAL A 34 4.85 -6.59 -8.96
C VAL A 34 4.37 -6.02 -7.64
N GLN A 35 3.12 -6.30 -7.32
CA GLN A 35 2.38 -5.93 -6.11
C GLN A 35 3.19 -5.95 -4.81
N PHE A 36 3.82 -7.09 -4.50
CA PHE A 36 4.62 -7.24 -3.28
C PHE A 36 5.90 -6.39 -3.27
N LYS A 37 6.56 -6.24 -4.43
CA LYS A 37 7.75 -5.39 -4.53
C LYS A 37 7.39 -3.93 -4.32
N TYR A 38 6.27 -3.49 -4.88
CA TYR A 38 5.80 -2.12 -4.76
C TYR A 38 5.46 -1.74 -3.32
N ILE A 39 4.71 -2.58 -2.59
CA ILE A 39 4.45 -2.32 -1.16
C ILE A 39 5.75 -2.29 -0.35
N ASN A 40 6.66 -3.25 -0.55
CA ASN A 40 7.92 -3.25 0.17
C ASN A 40 8.75 -2.00 -0.12
N TYR A 41 8.78 -1.55 -1.38
CA TYR A 41 9.46 -0.32 -1.77
C TYR A 41 8.86 0.91 -1.08
N LEU A 42 7.53 1.01 -1.01
CA LEU A 42 6.86 2.09 -0.30
C LEU A 42 7.15 2.06 1.20
N LEU A 43 7.07 0.89 1.84
CA LEU A 43 7.34 0.74 3.27
C LEU A 43 8.82 0.95 3.62
N ASP A 44 9.76 0.71 2.70
CA ASP A 44 11.18 1.00 2.88
C ASP A 44 11.47 2.49 2.73
N LYS A 45 10.89 3.15 1.70
CA LYS A 45 11.26 4.52 1.35
C LYS A 45 10.45 5.60 2.07
N LEU A 46 9.14 5.42 2.23
CA LEU A 46 8.27 6.43 2.83
C LEU A 46 8.61 6.78 4.29
N PRO A 47 8.97 5.85 5.21
CA PRO A 47 9.27 6.24 6.59
C PRO A 47 10.62 6.97 6.74
N ASN A 48 11.49 6.87 5.72
CA ASN A 48 12.78 7.55 5.71
C ASN A 48 12.69 8.98 5.16
N GLU A 49 11.57 9.34 4.52
CA GLU A 49 11.35 10.69 4.01
C GLU A 49 10.78 11.62 5.11
N PRO A 50 11.15 12.91 5.10
CA PRO A 50 10.47 13.91 5.91
C PRO A 50 8.97 13.93 5.58
N PRO A 51 8.11 14.43 6.49
CA PRO A 51 6.66 14.37 6.34
C PRO A 51 6.23 14.77 4.93
N LEU A 52 5.42 13.90 4.30
CA LEU A 52 4.93 13.94 2.91
C LEU A 52 4.00 15.15 2.66
N LEU A 53 4.47 16.36 2.95
CA LEU A 53 3.73 17.61 2.78
C LEU A 53 3.85 18.14 1.34
N ASP A 54 4.90 17.74 0.62
CA ASP A 54 5.13 18.10 -0.78
C ASP A 54 4.56 17.04 -1.73
N ASN A 55 3.46 17.38 -2.39
CA ASN A 55 2.84 16.55 -3.44
C ASN A 55 3.84 16.13 -4.52
N GLN A 56 4.83 16.97 -4.84
CA GLN A 56 5.85 16.66 -5.84
C GLN A 56 6.75 15.50 -5.44
N ARG A 57 7.04 15.33 -4.15
CA ARG A 57 7.83 14.19 -3.65
C ARG A 57 7.02 12.91 -3.70
N LEU A 58 5.72 12.99 -3.39
CA LEU A 58 4.82 11.86 -3.48
C LEU A 58 4.68 11.34 -4.93
N GLU A 59 4.67 12.23 -5.91
CA GLU A 59 4.61 11.86 -7.35
C GLU A 59 5.74 10.91 -7.76
N ALA A 60 6.93 11.01 -7.15
CA ALA A 60 8.05 10.11 -7.43
C ALA A 60 7.79 8.66 -7.00
N TYR A 61 6.88 8.43 -6.05
CA TYR A 61 6.53 7.11 -5.52
C TYR A 61 5.27 6.51 -6.15
N LEU A 62 4.59 7.25 -7.03
CA LEU A 62 3.38 6.76 -7.70
C LEU A 62 3.71 5.61 -8.67
N PRO A 63 2.76 4.70 -8.93
CA PRO A 63 3.04 3.47 -9.66
C PRO A 63 3.41 3.71 -11.14
N TRP A 64 3.06 4.87 -11.70
CA TRP A 64 3.47 5.27 -13.05
C TRP A 64 4.84 5.96 -13.09
N SER A 65 5.46 6.28 -11.94
CA SER A 65 6.78 6.90 -11.88
C SER A 65 7.85 5.98 -12.48
N LYS A 66 8.77 6.58 -13.27
CA LYS A 66 9.87 5.84 -13.92
C LYS A 66 10.74 5.09 -12.90
N ASN A 67 10.99 5.69 -11.74
CA ASN A 67 11.83 5.08 -10.71
C ASN A 67 11.18 3.82 -10.14
N VAL A 68 9.88 3.89 -9.84
CA VAL A 68 9.09 2.76 -9.34
C VAL A 68 9.03 1.64 -10.38
N GLN A 69 8.80 1.97 -11.65
CA GLN A 69 8.77 0.99 -12.73
C GLN A 69 10.10 0.26 -12.93
N LEU A 70 11.23 0.92 -12.68
CA LEU A 70 12.55 0.28 -12.76
C LEU A 70 12.79 -0.69 -11.60
N HIS A 71 12.40 -0.30 -10.38
CA HIS A 71 12.65 -1.10 -9.18
C HIS A 71 11.63 -2.23 -8.96
N CYS A 72 10.39 -2.06 -9.43
CA CYS A 72 9.26 -2.93 -9.08
C CYS A 72 8.64 -3.72 -10.26
N LYS A 73 9.27 -3.71 -11.45
CA LYS A 73 8.92 -4.63 -12.54
C LYS A 73 9.29 -6.08 -12.25
#